data_AF-A0A9J6FFR4-F1
#
_entry.id   AF-A0A9J6FFR4-F1
#
_cell.length_a   1.000
_cell.length_b   1.000
_cell.length_c   1.000
_cell.angle_alpha   90.00
_cell.angle_beta   90.00
_cell.angle_gamma   90.00
#
_symmetry.space_group_name_H-M   'P 1'
#
loop_
_entity.id
_entity.type
_entity.pdbx_description
1 polymer ?
#
loop_
_entity_poly.entity_id
_entity_poly.type
_entity_poly.pdbx_seq_one_letter_code
_entity_poly.pdbx_strand_id
1 'polypeptide(L)'
;MRMLNNGTVEEDVEYYIESFQDPGFEDKVFLYDVMDLQDVANLVMKQCYNQLRLLEAATMHTPLPSEPPKPCIKQTPMIVPSYYPQGLPNCATESFFTKLFAESFFFAFYHMEGPKALYLSAKASKKSMRFHIKNKTWYLRYEDLNVITLEC
;
A
#
# COMPACT_ATOMS: atom_id res chain seq x y z
N MET A 1 16.35 42.59 41.03
CA MET A 1 16.84 43.27 39.81
C MET A 1 18.01 42.50 39.25
N ARG A 2 17.78 41.72 38.18
CA ARG A 2 18.75 41.25 37.16
C ARG A 2 17.93 40.49 36.11
N MET A 3 17.31 41.25 35.23
CA MET A 3 16.93 40.78 33.90
C MET A 3 18.09 41.17 32.96
N LEU A 4 18.22 40.46 31.84
CA LEU A 4 19.22 40.59 30.77
C LEU A 4 20.39 39.58 30.89
N ASN A 5 20.10 38.32 30.58
CA ASN A 5 21.03 37.54 29.76
C ASN A 5 20.41 37.42 28.38
N ASN A 6 21.24 37.69 27.37
CA ASN A 6 20.88 37.84 25.97
C ASN A 6 20.88 36.47 25.28
N GLY A 7 20.16 35.50 25.83
CA GLY A 7 20.08 34.14 25.29
C GLY A 7 19.08 34.06 24.14
N THR A 8 19.35 33.21 23.16
CA THR A 8 18.35 32.92 22.12
C THR A 8 17.14 32.23 22.77
N VAL A 9 15.96 32.34 22.16
CA VAL A 9 14.75 31.61 22.60
C VAL A 9 15.03 30.10 22.74
N GLU A 10 15.98 29.58 21.98
CA GLU A 10 16.46 28.19 22.06
C GLU A 10 17.14 27.89 23.41
N GLU A 11 17.98 28.78 23.93
CA GLU A 11 18.63 28.62 25.24
C GLU A 11 17.60 28.69 26.39
N ASP A 12 16.59 29.55 26.27
CA ASP A 12 15.50 29.63 27.26
C ASP A 12 14.62 28.37 27.25
N VAL A 13 14.36 27.80 26.06
CA VAL A 13 13.63 26.53 25.91
C VAL A 13 14.44 25.37 26.48
N GLU A 14 15.74 25.33 26.22
CA GLU A 14 16.64 24.30 26.72
C GLU A 14 16.77 24.39 28.26
N TYR A 15 16.90 25.59 28.81
CA TYR A 15 16.87 25.83 30.26
C TYR A 15 15.56 25.35 30.90
N TYR A 16 14.41 25.60 30.26
CA TYR A 16 13.12 25.13 30.75
C TYR A 16 13.03 23.60 30.73
N ILE A 17 13.52 22.93 29.68
CA ILE A 17 13.52 21.47 29.56
C ILE A 17 14.46 20.83 30.59
N GLU A 18 15.67 21.38 30.77
CA GLU A 18 16.64 20.90 31.76
C GLU A 18 16.12 21.09 33.19
N SER A 19 15.54 22.25 33.48
CA SER A 19 14.92 22.55 34.78
C SER A 19 13.71 21.65 35.06
N PHE A 20 13.01 21.17 34.02
CA PHE A 20 11.88 20.24 34.16
C PHE A 20 12.31 18.86 34.70
N GLN A 21 13.58 18.50 34.56
CA GLN A 21 14.13 17.24 35.11
C GLN A 21 14.53 17.36 36.58
N ASP A 22 14.62 18.58 37.13
CA ASP A 22 14.93 18.79 38.55
C ASP A 22 13.75 18.32 39.44
N PRO A 23 13.98 17.40 40.39
CA PRO A 23 12.96 16.99 41.36
C PRO A 23 12.54 18.10 42.35
N GLY A 24 13.29 19.21 42.45
CA GLY A 24 12.96 20.41 43.25
C GLY A 24 12.24 21.53 42.50
N PHE A 25 11.89 21.34 41.21
CA PHE A 25 11.21 22.35 40.41
C PHE A 25 9.74 22.53 40.86
N GLU A 26 9.46 23.61 41.58
CA GLU A 26 8.16 23.88 42.24
C GLU A 26 7.00 24.16 41.26
N ASP A 27 7.26 24.41 39.98
CA ASP A 27 6.21 24.68 38.98
C ASP A 27 5.47 23.42 38.51
N LYS A 28 5.89 22.21 38.93
CA LYS A 28 5.23 20.94 38.54
C LYS A 28 3.82 20.79 39.09
N VAL A 29 3.48 21.47 40.19
CA VAL A 29 2.26 21.20 40.95
C VAL A 29 1.21 22.31 40.77
N PHE A 30 1.60 23.52 40.39
CA PHE A 30 0.68 24.66 40.45
C PHE A 30 0.02 25.04 39.12
N LEU A 31 0.53 24.67 37.96
CA LEU A 31 -0.05 25.17 36.70
C LEU A 31 -1.41 24.54 36.37
N TYR A 32 -1.56 23.24 36.62
CA TYR A 32 -2.82 22.52 36.38
C TYR A 32 -3.88 22.84 37.45
N ASP A 33 -3.44 23.09 38.70
CA ASP A 33 -4.29 23.47 39.83
C ASP A 33 -4.74 24.95 39.75
N VAL A 34 -3.86 25.90 39.37
CA VAL A 34 -4.18 27.34 39.27
C VAL A 34 -5.10 27.63 38.09
N MET A 35 -5.02 26.85 37.02
CA MET A 35 -5.84 27.04 35.82
C MET A 35 -7.12 26.18 35.81
N ASP A 36 -7.37 25.38 36.86
CA ASP A 36 -8.52 24.46 36.98
C ASP A 36 -8.69 23.55 35.74
N LEU A 37 -7.54 23.18 35.14
CA LEU A 37 -7.47 22.47 33.86
C LEU A 37 -7.46 20.94 34.03
N GLN A 38 -7.55 20.45 35.26
CA GLN A 38 -7.55 19.02 35.56
C GLN A 38 -8.68 18.28 34.82
N ASP A 39 -9.85 18.89 34.73
CA ASP A 39 -10.99 18.34 33.99
C ASP A 39 -10.77 18.33 32.48
N VAL A 40 -10.08 19.35 31.94
CA VAL A 40 -9.73 19.41 30.51
C VAL A 40 -8.68 18.36 30.17
N ALA A 41 -7.64 18.20 31.02
CA ALA A 41 -6.62 17.17 30.85
C ALA A 41 -7.24 15.76 30.90
N ASN A 42 -8.13 15.51 31.86
CA ASN A 42 -8.87 14.25 31.95
C ASN A 42 -9.78 14.02 30.74
N LEU A 43 -10.45 15.06 30.24
CA LEU A 43 -11.30 14.99 29.05
C LEU A 43 -10.49 14.67 27.78
N VAL A 44 -9.33 15.31 27.60
CA VAL A 44 -8.42 15.05 26.48
C VAL A 44 -7.86 13.64 26.56
N MET A 45 -7.44 13.18 27.75
CA MET A 45 -6.97 11.82 27.96
C MET A 45 -8.06 10.79 27.62
N LYS A 46 -9.29 11.02 28.09
CA LYS A 46 -10.46 10.18 27.78
C LYS A 46 -10.78 10.18 26.29
N GLN A 47 -10.65 11.32 25.63
CA GLN A 47 -10.85 11.44 24.18
C GLN A 47 -9.80 10.65 23.41
N CYS A 48 -8.52 10.76 23.77
CA CYS A 48 -7.43 9.97 23.18
C CYS A 48 -7.65 8.46 23.35
N TYR A 49 -8.06 8.03 24.55
CA TYR A 49 -8.37 6.62 24.82
C TYR A 49 -9.54 6.10 23.97
N ASN A 50 -10.60 6.90 23.83
CA ASN A 50 -11.74 6.54 22.97
C ASN A 50 -11.35 6.47 21.49
N GLN A 51 -10.53 7.40 21.02
CA GLN A 51 -10.00 7.40 19.65
C GLN A 51 -9.16 6.15 19.39
N LEU A 52 -8.30 5.76 20.33
CA LEU A 52 -7.51 4.52 20.22
C LEU A 52 -8.41 3.28 20.13
N ARG A 53 -9.43 3.17 20.99
CA ARG A 53 -10.39 2.05 20.95
C ARG A 53 -11.18 1.99 19.64
N LEU A 54 -11.59 3.14 19.11
CA LEU A 54 -12.26 3.23 17.81
C LEU A 54 -11.33 2.79 16.68
N LEU A 55 -10.05 3.15 16.73
CA LEU A 55 -9.05 2.73 15.77
C LEU A 55 -8.79 1.22 15.84
N GLU A 56 -8.67 0.64 17.02
CA GLU A 56 -8.51 -0.81 17.22
C GLU A 56 -9.69 -1.58 16.62
N ALA A 57 -10.92 -1.11 16.87
CA ALA A 57 -12.13 -1.72 16.29
C ALA A 57 -12.18 -1.55 14.75
N ALA A 58 -11.83 -0.38 14.24
CA ALA A 58 -11.78 -0.12 12.79
C ALA A 58 -10.72 -0.97 12.09
N THR A 59 -9.58 -1.20 12.73
CA THR A 59 -8.47 -2.01 12.19
C THR A 59 -8.94 -3.43 11.85
N MET A 60 -9.77 -4.03 12.71
CA MET A 60 -10.34 -5.37 12.50
C MET A 60 -11.31 -5.45 11.30
N HIS A 61 -11.82 -4.31 10.85
CA HIS A 61 -12.79 -4.19 9.77
C HIS A 61 -12.29 -3.36 8.60
N THR A 62 -10.97 -3.12 8.51
CA THR A 62 -10.39 -2.29 7.44
C THR A 62 -10.79 -2.89 6.09
N PRO A 63 -11.62 -2.21 5.29
CA PRO A 63 -11.94 -2.72 3.97
C PRO A 63 -10.63 -2.74 3.19
N LEU A 64 -10.25 -3.91 2.66
CA LEU A 64 -9.20 -3.98 1.64
C LEU A 64 -9.53 -2.91 0.58
N PRO A 65 -8.53 -2.17 0.05
CA PRO A 65 -8.77 -1.18 -0.98
C PRO A 65 -9.66 -1.81 -2.06
N SER A 66 -10.88 -1.30 -2.12
CA SER A 66 -11.97 -1.88 -2.88
C SER A 66 -11.63 -1.78 -4.36
N GLU A 67 -10.94 -2.77 -4.90
CA GLU A 67 -11.02 -3.04 -6.31
C GLU A 67 -12.48 -3.41 -6.61
N PRO A 68 -13.06 -2.95 -7.73
CA PRO A 68 -14.42 -3.35 -8.12
C PRO A 68 -14.54 -4.88 -8.03
N PRO A 69 -15.73 -5.46 -7.77
CA PRO A 69 -15.92 -6.90 -7.66
C PRO A 69 -15.52 -7.56 -8.98
N LYS A 70 -14.23 -7.85 -9.11
CA LYS A 70 -13.65 -8.61 -10.19
C LYS A 70 -14.10 -10.05 -9.95
N PRO A 71 -14.44 -10.84 -10.97
CA PRO A 71 -14.59 -12.29 -10.86
C PRO A 71 -13.27 -13.02 -10.50
N CYS A 72 -12.42 -12.39 -9.69
CA CYS A 72 -11.06 -12.78 -9.41
C CYS A 72 -11.02 -14.02 -8.56
N ILE A 73 -10.03 -14.85 -8.87
CA ILE A 73 -9.45 -15.85 -7.96
C ILE A 73 -9.46 -15.23 -6.56
N LYS A 74 -10.32 -15.75 -5.68
CA LYS A 74 -10.45 -15.22 -4.31
C LYS A 74 -9.08 -15.28 -3.67
N GLN A 75 -8.45 -14.13 -3.48
CA GLN A 75 -7.22 -14.05 -2.71
C GLN A 75 -7.62 -14.31 -1.26
N THR A 76 -7.53 -15.56 -0.82
CA THR A 76 -7.55 -15.91 0.60
C THR A 76 -6.15 -15.69 1.13
N PRO A 77 -5.88 -14.59 1.89
CA PRO A 77 -4.57 -14.38 2.47
C PRO A 77 -4.30 -15.54 3.45
N MET A 78 -3.29 -16.34 3.14
CA MET A 78 -2.81 -17.41 3.98
C MET A 78 -1.46 -17.00 4.54
N ILE A 79 -1.24 -17.20 5.84
CA ILE A 79 0.07 -17.00 6.46
C ILE A 79 0.98 -18.10 5.92
N VAL A 80 1.87 -17.74 5.00
CA VAL A 80 2.89 -18.66 4.47
C VAL A 80 4.21 -18.45 5.22
N PRO A 81 4.93 -19.52 5.61
CA PRO A 81 6.24 -19.40 6.27
C PRO A 81 7.23 -18.54 5.47
N SER A 82 8.12 -17.82 6.17
CA SER A 82 9.07 -16.87 5.55
C SER A 82 10.05 -17.51 4.57
N TYR A 83 10.25 -18.83 4.65
CA TYR A 83 11.06 -19.59 3.70
C TYR A 83 10.47 -19.58 2.27
N TYR A 84 9.14 -19.50 2.12
CA TYR A 84 8.51 -19.45 0.82
C TYR A 84 8.56 -18.04 0.20
N PRO A 85 8.66 -17.95 -1.14
CA PRO A 85 8.58 -16.67 -1.83
C PRO A 85 7.23 -16.00 -1.57
N GLN A 86 7.26 -14.83 -0.92
CA GLN A 86 6.07 -14.05 -0.52
C GLN A 86 5.40 -13.34 -1.71
N GLY A 87 6.02 -13.37 -2.87
CA GLY A 87 5.52 -12.81 -4.12
C GLY A 87 6.55 -12.99 -5.24
N LEU A 88 6.10 -12.97 -6.49
CA LEU A 88 7.03 -12.93 -7.61
C LEU A 88 7.49 -11.47 -7.84
N PRO A 89 8.79 -11.16 -7.73
CA PRO A 89 9.30 -9.86 -8.14
C PRO A 89 9.10 -9.68 -9.65
N ASN A 90 8.66 -8.50 -10.07
CA ASN A 90 8.50 -8.11 -11.48
C ASN A 90 7.49 -8.95 -12.31
N CYS A 91 6.55 -9.66 -11.67
CA CYS A 91 5.53 -10.46 -12.38
C CYS A 91 4.58 -9.65 -13.28
N ALA A 92 4.51 -8.33 -13.09
CA ALA A 92 3.66 -7.41 -13.85
C ALA A 92 4.44 -6.56 -14.87
N THR A 93 5.58 -7.06 -15.36
CA THR A 93 6.44 -6.39 -16.35
C THR A 93 6.40 -7.09 -17.69
N GLU A 94 6.47 -6.34 -18.79
CA GLU A 94 6.47 -6.89 -20.16
C GLU A 94 7.59 -7.92 -20.40
N SER A 95 8.78 -7.66 -19.86
CA SER A 95 9.95 -8.56 -19.97
C SER A 95 9.76 -9.90 -19.26
N PHE A 96 8.81 -10.00 -18.33
CA PHE A 96 8.39 -11.25 -17.72
C PHE A 96 7.51 -12.05 -18.70
N PHE A 97 6.51 -11.39 -19.31
CA PHE A 97 5.59 -12.04 -20.25
C PHE A 97 6.25 -12.52 -21.53
N THR A 98 7.28 -11.83 -22.04
CA THR A 98 8.02 -12.28 -23.23
C THR A 98 8.84 -13.55 -23.01
N LYS A 99 9.15 -13.87 -21.74
CA LYS A 99 9.89 -15.07 -21.34
C LYS A 99 8.98 -16.25 -20.99
N LEU A 100 7.66 -16.03 -20.87
CA LEU A 100 6.72 -17.09 -20.56
C LEU A 100 6.62 -18.12 -21.70
N PHE A 101 6.46 -19.38 -21.31
CA PHE A 101 6.05 -20.44 -22.23
C PHE A 101 4.59 -20.23 -22.66
N ALA A 102 4.22 -20.82 -23.80
CA ALA A 102 2.88 -20.65 -24.37
C ALA A 102 1.77 -21.04 -23.38
N GLU A 103 1.95 -22.13 -22.64
CA GLU A 103 0.98 -22.59 -21.64
C GLU A 103 0.77 -21.56 -20.52
N SER A 104 1.86 -21.09 -19.90
CA SER A 104 1.80 -20.08 -18.84
C SER A 104 1.27 -18.73 -19.33
N PHE A 105 1.58 -18.39 -20.58
CA PHE A 105 1.06 -17.19 -21.23
C PHE A 105 -0.46 -17.26 -21.42
N PHE A 106 -0.99 -18.37 -21.94
CA PHE A 106 -2.44 -18.55 -22.10
C PHE A 106 -3.13 -18.60 -20.74
N PHE A 107 -2.55 -19.29 -19.77
CA PHE A 107 -3.07 -19.30 -18.41
C PHE A 107 -3.20 -17.88 -17.85
N ALA A 108 -2.15 -17.07 -17.97
CA ALA A 108 -2.18 -15.68 -17.53
C ALA A 108 -3.25 -14.86 -18.30
N PHE A 109 -3.35 -15.03 -19.62
CA PHE A 109 -4.31 -14.31 -20.45
C PHE A 109 -5.78 -14.60 -20.11
N TYR A 110 -6.13 -15.86 -19.81
CA TYR A 110 -7.52 -16.26 -19.54
C TYR A 110 -7.90 -16.20 -18.06
N HIS A 111 -6.95 -16.38 -17.15
CA HIS A 111 -7.24 -16.53 -15.71
C HIS A 111 -6.70 -15.41 -14.83
N MET A 112 -5.70 -14.63 -15.27
CA MET A 112 -5.28 -13.44 -14.52
C MET A 112 -6.09 -12.24 -14.97
N GLU A 113 -7.16 -11.96 -14.21
CA GLU A 113 -8.06 -10.85 -14.51
C GLU A 113 -7.39 -9.49 -14.27
N GLY A 114 -7.40 -8.65 -15.30
CA GLY A 114 -7.04 -7.24 -15.19
C GLY A 114 -6.60 -6.63 -16.52
N PRO A 115 -6.94 -5.35 -16.79
CA PRO A 115 -6.56 -4.68 -18.04
C PRO A 115 -5.05 -4.64 -18.25
N LYS A 116 -4.27 -4.62 -17.16
CA LYS A 116 -2.81 -4.64 -17.20
C LYS A 116 -2.23 -5.99 -17.62
N ALA A 117 -2.73 -7.11 -17.08
CA ALA A 117 -2.27 -8.44 -17.46
C ALA A 117 -2.62 -8.73 -18.94
N LEU A 118 -3.83 -8.34 -19.36
CA LEU A 118 -4.26 -8.44 -20.74
C LEU A 118 -3.39 -7.59 -21.69
N TYR A 119 -3.15 -6.32 -21.35
CA TYR A 119 -2.33 -5.42 -22.14
C TYR A 119 -0.88 -5.90 -22.25
N LEU A 120 -0.27 -6.32 -21.14
CA LEU A 120 1.09 -6.84 -21.12
C LEU A 120 1.20 -8.15 -21.91
N SER A 121 0.20 -9.04 -21.81
CA SER A 121 0.15 -10.27 -22.61
C SER A 121 0.00 -9.96 -24.10
N ALA A 122 -0.89 -9.05 -24.47
CA ALA A 122 -1.08 -8.63 -25.85
C ALA A 122 0.19 -7.97 -26.42
N LYS A 123 0.88 -7.15 -25.63
CA LYS A 123 2.12 -6.49 -26.02
C LYS A 123 3.29 -7.46 -26.14
N ALA A 124 3.35 -8.46 -25.26
CA ALA A 124 4.35 -9.53 -25.28
C ALA A 124 4.04 -10.63 -26.32
N SER A 125 2.91 -10.54 -27.03
CA SER A 125 2.54 -11.53 -28.05
C SER A 125 3.63 -11.63 -29.11
N LYS A 126 4.03 -12.86 -29.42
CA LYS A 126 5.02 -13.14 -30.46
C LYS A 126 4.47 -12.71 -31.82
N LYS A 127 5.34 -12.25 -32.73
CA LYS A 127 4.95 -11.77 -34.08
C LYS A 127 4.13 -12.78 -34.90
N SER A 128 4.30 -14.07 -34.63
CA SER A 128 3.56 -15.16 -35.31
C SER A 128 2.15 -15.40 -34.73
N MET A 129 1.85 -14.93 -33.51
CA MET A 129 0.54 -15.15 -32.89
C MET A 129 -0.48 -14.08 -33.30
N ARG A 130 -1.74 -14.48 -33.48
CA ARG A 130 -2.87 -13.60 -33.78
C ARG A 130 -4.05 -13.95 -32.88
N PHE A 131 -4.69 -12.93 -32.31
CA PHE A 131 -5.87 -13.12 -31.48
C PHE A 131 -7.16 -12.93 -32.30
N HIS A 132 -8.04 -13.92 -32.26
CA HIS A 132 -9.34 -13.86 -32.90
C HIS A 132 -10.41 -13.43 -31.89
N ILE A 133 -10.92 -12.22 -32.04
CA ILE A 133 -11.80 -11.56 -31.05
C ILE A 133 -13.09 -12.36 -30.81
N LYS A 134 -13.72 -12.89 -31.86
CA LYS A 134 -15.00 -13.63 -31.74
C LYS A 134 -14.84 -14.95 -30.98
N ASN A 135 -13.75 -15.66 -31.23
CA ASN A 135 -13.50 -16.98 -30.63
C ASN A 135 -12.77 -16.86 -29.29
N LYS A 136 -12.23 -15.67 -29.00
CA LYS A 136 -11.31 -15.38 -27.89
C LYS A 136 -10.13 -16.36 -27.87
N THR A 137 -9.57 -16.68 -29.04
CA THR A 137 -8.50 -17.70 -29.19
C THR A 137 -7.29 -17.13 -29.90
N TRP A 138 -6.10 -17.58 -29.49
CA TRP A 138 -4.85 -17.28 -30.16
C TRP A 138 -4.49 -18.35 -31.20
N TYR A 139 -4.12 -17.91 -32.40
CA TYR A 139 -3.66 -18.76 -33.49
C TYR A 139 -2.20 -18.48 -33.80
N LEU A 140 -1.41 -19.53 -34.02
CA LEU A 140 -0.05 -19.43 -34.50
C LEU A 140 -0.06 -19.39 -36.03
N ARG A 141 0.61 -18.40 -36.63
CA ARG A 141 0.90 -18.44 -38.07
C ARG A 141 2.03 -19.43 -38.29
N TYR A 142 1.70 -20.59 -38.85
CA TYR A 142 2.71 -21.49 -39.39
C TYR A 142 3.31 -20.83 -40.62
N GLU A 143 4.61 -20.53 -40.63
CA GLU A 143 5.28 -20.08 -41.85
C GLU A 143 5.42 -21.30 -42.77
N ASP A 144 4.42 -21.48 -43.62
CA ASP A 144 4.69 -21.72 -45.04
C ASP A 144 3.56 -21.10 -45.88
N LEU A 145 3.99 -20.22 -46.80
CA LEU A 145 3.23 -19.43 -47.79
C LEU A 145 2.58 -18.11 -47.31
N ASN A 146 3.28 -17.04 -47.67
CA ASN A 146 2.86 -15.64 -47.79
C ASN A 146 1.67 -15.43 -48.75
N VAL A 147 0.53 -16.07 -48.55
CA VAL A 147 -0.70 -15.71 -49.26
C VAL A 147 -1.56 -14.84 -48.35
N ILE A 148 -1.37 -13.53 -48.45
CA ILE A 148 -2.36 -12.56 -48.00
C ILE A 148 -3.46 -12.60 -49.07
N THR A 149 -4.46 -13.47 -48.93
CA THR A 149 -5.67 -13.33 -49.75
C THR A 149 -6.37 -12.05 -49.31
N LEU A 150 -6.23 -11.01 -50.12
CA LEU A 150 -6.99 -9.76 -50.04
C LEU A 150 -8.43 -10.02 -50.50
N GLU A 151 -9.21 -10.76 -49.73
CA GLU A 151 -10.64 -10.98 -50.01
C GLU A 151 -11.46 -10.66 -48.75
N CYS A 152 -12.24 -9.57 -48.89
CA CYS A 152 -13.38 -9.07 -48.11
C CYS A 152 -13.17 -8.49 -46.71
#